data_AF-A0A7C5WFI6-F1
#
_entry.id   AF-A0A7C5WFI6-F1
#
_cell.length_a   1.000
_cell.length_b   1.000
_cell.length_c   1.000
_cell.angle_alpha   90.00
_cell.angle_beta   90.00
_cell.angle_gamma   90.00
#
_symmetry.space_group_name_H-M   'P 1'
#
loop_
_entity.id
_entity.type
_entity.pdbx_description
1 polymer ?
#
loop_
_entity_poly.entity_id
_entity_poly.type
_entity_poly.pdbx_seq_one_letter_code
_entity_poly.pdbx_strand_id
1 'polypeptide(L)'
;MKDSRTLEYSFIVAFSGFVILPVLYIFRRFDHNTLTSWQWVFSKSNYTHLLLSGIFSVLIAYVLSRLPLFYRYKKTFLFISSFLACMAFWPIPEVIIDAGRYFTEAKYLELRGAGFFFREWGGLIPVWTDLPAIPFLYGLVFKYIGEERILIQILNTLMFSSTVITSCLVGRELWDEDTGFYGGMFLASITYLYTQVPLMLVDVGSMFFLFFTLYLIIRCMKGQGLLRKRKADDRWFGNRAVMVLAWIFIALTLLAKFSLWPMFFMLIVSLYIVFRDIPMKRWLVILGIPCMFVVTVLLFRSDVILHQFRLLMSYQWEGL
;
A
#
# COMPACT_ATOMS: atom_id res chain seq x y z
N MET A 1 -9.83 -37.80 -13.08
CA MET A 1 -9.76 -37.62 -11.61
C MET A 1 -9.24 -36.26 -11.13
N LYS A 2 -8.28 -35.60 -11.82
CA LYS A 2 -7.83 -34.24 -11.43
C LYS A 2 -8.89 -33.14 -11.67
N ASP A 3 -9.78 -33.36 -12.64
CA ASP A 3 -10.80 -32.40 -13.06
C ASP A 3 -11.98 -32.28 -12.08
N SER A 4 -12.43 -33.39 -11.48
CA SER A 4 -13.61 -33.37 -10.58
C SER A 4 -13.34 -32.55 -9.31
N ARG A 5 -12.15 -32.71 -8.70
CA ARG A 5 -11.76 -31.93 -7.52
C ARG A 5 -11.63 -30.43 -7.81
N THR A 6 -11.13 -30.08 -9.00
CA THR A 6 -10.99 -28.67 -9.41
C THR A 6 -12.36 -28.01 -9.60
N LEU A 7 -13.33 -28.77 -10.11
CA LEU A 7 -14.71 -28.35 -10.24
C LEU A 7 -15.37 -28.18 -8.85
N GLU A 8 -15.19 -29.15 -7.95
CA GLU A 8 -15.70 -29.10 -6.57
C GLU A 8 -15.19 -27.86 -5.82
N TYR A 9 -13.88 -27.57 -5.87
CA TYR A 9 -13.33 -26.37 -5.23
C TYR A 9 -13.86 -25.08 -5.84
N SER A 10 -14.01 -25.02 -7.17
CA SER A 10 -14.60 -23.86 -7.85
C SER A 10 -16.03 -23.61 -7.38
N PHE A 11 -16.83 -24.67 -7.22
CA PHE A 11 -18.19 -24.56 -6.69
C PHE A 11 -18.21 -24.10 -5.24
N ILE A 12 -17.34 -24.63 -4.38
CA ILE A 12 -17.26 -24.21 -2.97
C ILE A 12 -16.89 -22.73 -2.86
N VAL A 13 -15.91 -22.27 -3.65
CA VAL A 13 -15.49 -20.86 -3.64
C VAL A 13 -16.60 -19.95 -4.17
N ALA A 14 -17.24 -20.32 -5.28
CA ALA A 14 -18.36 -19.58 -5.85
C ALA A 14 -19.55 -19.50 -4.88
N PHE A 15 -19.91 -20.62 -4.26
CA PHE A 15 -20.97 -20.69 -3.27
C PHE A 15 -20.64 -19.84 -2.04
N SER A 16 -19.42 -19.98 -1.50
CA SER A 16 -18.99 -19.20 -0.32
C SER A 16 -19.00 -17.70 -0.60
N GLY A 17 -18.49 -17.28 -1.76
CA GLY A 17 -18.52 -15.87 -2.18
C GLY A 17 -19.95 -15.35 -2.35
N PHE A 18 -20.84 -16.15 -2.93
CA PHE A 18 -22.23 -15.76 -3.17
C PHE A 18 -23.06 -15.70 -1.87
N VAL A 19 -22.90 -16.66 -0.96
CA VAL A 19 -23.66 -16.78 0.29
C VAL A 19 -23.41 -15.62 1.25
N ILE A 20 -22.25 -14.96 1.17
CA ILE A 20 -21.95 -13.78 1.99
C ILE A 20 -23.03 -12.70 1.84
N LEU A 21 -23.53 -12.44 0.61
CA LEU A 21 -24.53 -11.39 0.39
C LEU A 21 -25.89 -11.69 1.07
N PRO A 22 -26.51 -12.87 0.91
CA PRO A 22 -27.68 -13.28 1.68
C PRO A 22 -27.45 -13.23 3.20
N VAL A 23 -26.30 -13.70 3.69
CA VAL A 23 -25.98 -13.68 5.13
C VAL A 23 -25.92 -12.24 5.62
N LEU A 24 -25.18 -11.36 4.95
CA LEU A 24 -25.12 -9.94 5.29
C LEU A 24 -26.49 -9.29 5.25
N TYR A 25 -27.35 -9.64 4.29
CA TYR A 25 -28.72 -9.14 4.24
C TYR A 25 -29.53 -9.58 5.46
N ILE A 26 -29.52 -10.87 5.82
CA ILE A 26 -30.27 -11.40 6.97
C ILE A 26 -29.79 -10.76 8.27
N PHE A 27 -28.47 -10.68 8.47
CA PHE A 27 -27.86 -10.20 9.70
C PHE A 27 -27.63 -8.68 9.72
N ARG A 28 -28.05 -7.92 8.71
CA ARG A 28 -27.81 -6.46 8.60
C ARG A 28 -28.27 -5.65 9.82
N ARG A 29 -29.25 -6.14 10.57
CA ARG A 29 -29.79 -5.47 11.78
C ARG A 29 -28.82 -5.49 12.96
N PHE A 30 -27.85 -6.41 12.94
CA PHE A 30 -26.79 -6.50 13.96
C PHE A 30 -25.59 -5.60 13.63
N ASP A 31 -25.59 -4.95 12.46
CA ASP A 31 -24.55 -4.00 12.08
C ASP A 31 -24.87 -2.62 12.65
N HIS A 32 -24.26 -2.32 13.80
CA HIS A 32 -24.40 -1.05 14.51
C HIS A 32 -23.35 0.00 14.11
N ASN A 33 -22.66 -0.17 12.99
CA ASN A 33 -21.69 0.82 12.53
C ASN A 33 -22.38 2.16 12.22
N THR A 34 -21.87 3.22 12.84
CA THR A 34 -22.40 4.58 12.74
C THR A 34 -21.95 5.32 11.48
N LEU A 35 -20.85 4.88 10.86
CA LEU A 35 -20.30 5.49 9.64
C LEU A 35 -20.89 4.90 8.36
N THR A 36 -20.99 3.58 8.27
CA THR A 36 -21.63 2.85 7.17
C THR A 36 -22.15 1.52 7.70
N SER A 37 -23.42 1.20 7.45
CA SER A 37 -23.99 -0.09 7.83
C SER A 37 -24.60 -0.83 6.65
N TRP A 38 -24.60 -2.16 6.70
CA TRP A 38 -25.31 -3.00 5.75
C TRP A 38 -26.81 -2.67 5.71
N GLN A 39 -27.38 -2.18 6.81
CA GLN A 39 -28.76 -1.69 6.83
C GLN A 39 -28.96 -0.54 5.83
N TRP A 40 -28.02 0.41 5.75
CA TRP A 40 -28.09 1.52 4.80
C TRP A 40 -27.83 1.09 3.35
N VAL A 41 -26.90 0.16 3.16
CA VAL A 41 -26.60 -0.40 1.83
C VAL A 41 -27.85 -1.07 1.25
N PHE A 42 -28.50 -1.94 2.04
CA PHE A 42 -29.70 -2.65 1.60
C PHE A 42 -30.98 -1.82 1.64
N SER A 43 -31.02 -0.66 2.30
CA SER A 43 -32.19 0.22 2.27
C SER A 43 -32.28 1.04 0.98
N LYS A 44 -31.13 1.39 0.39
CA LYS A 44 -31.05 2.18 -0.85
C LYS A 44 -30.99 1.33 -2.12
N SER A 45 -30.51 0.09 -2.02
CA SER A 45 -30.35 -0.80 -3.17
C SER A 45 -31.45 -1.84 -3.25
N ASN A 46 -31.86 -2.18 -4.48
CA ASN A 46 -32.74 -3.32 -4.70
C ASN A 46 -31.94 -4.61 -4.45
N TYR A 47 -32.32 -5.38 -3.42
CA TYR A 47 -31.65 -6.64 -3.06
C TYR A 47 -31.50 -7.60 -4.26
N THR A 48 -32.51 -7.66 -5.14
CA THR A 48 -32.46 -8.48 -6.36
C THR A 48 -31.34 -8.03 -7.29
N HIS A 49 -31.11 -6.72 -7.42
CA HIS A 49 -30.01 -6.19 -8.23
C HIS A 49 -28.65 -6.60 -7.66
N LEU A 50 -28.48 -6.55 -6.33
CA LEU A 50 -27.24 -7.00 -5.69
C LEU A 50 -27.00 -8.50 -5.91
N LEU A 51 -28.03 -9.34 -5.76
CA LEU A 51 -27.91 -10.77 -6.04
C LEU A 51 -27.54 -11.06 -7.50
N LEU A 52 -28.22 -10.42 -8.46
CA LEU A 52 -27.93 -10.59 -9.89
C LEU A 52 -26.50 -10.14 -10.23
N SER A 53 -26.05 -9.03 -9.64
CA SER A 53 -24.66 -8.58 -9.80
C SER A 53 -23.66 -9.61 -9.26
N GLY A 54 -23.94 -10.23 -8.10
CA GLY A 54 -23.11 -11.29 -7.54
C GLY A 54 -23.01 -12.52 -8.45
N ILE A 55 -24.13 -12.98 -9.00
CA ILE A 55 -24.15 -14.09 -9.97
C ILE A 55 -23.29 -13.73 -11.19
N PHE A 56 -23.49 -12.53 -11.75
CA PHE A 56 -22.75 -12.09 -12.93
C PHE A 56 -21.24 -11.96 -12.64
N SER A 57 -20.87 -11.45 -11.46
CA SER A 57 -19.47 -11.39 -11.02
C SER A 57 -18.82 -12.76 -10.90
N VAL A 58 -19.53 -13.77 -10.36
CA VAL A 58 -19.04 -15.15 -10.28
C VAL A 58 -18.87 -15.75 -11.68
N LEU A 59 -19.82 -15.53 -12.58
CA LEU A 59 -19.72 -16.00 -13.97
C LEU A 59 -18.54 -15.36 -14.70
N ILE A 60 -18.36 -14.05 -14.56
CA ILE A 60 -17.18 -13.35 -15.09
C ILE A 60 -15.91 -13.91 -14.49
N ALA A 61 -15.82 -14.05 -13.17
CA ALA A 61 -14.64 -14.59 -12.50
C ALA A 61 -14.29 -15.99 -13.00
N TYR A 62 -15.30 -16.85 -13.21
CA TYR A 62 -15.11 -18.18 -13.78
C TYR A 62 -14.57 -18.12 -15.22
N VAL A 63 -15.19 -17.33 -16.11
CA VAL A 63 -14.71 -17.16 -17.49
C VAL A 63 -13.29 -16.63 -17.51
N LEU A 64 -13.01 -15.60 -16.70
CA LEU A 64 -11.68 -15.03 -16.57
C LEU A 64 -10.68 -16.10 -16.09
N SER A 65 -10.99 -16.88 -15.05
CA SER A 65 -10.07 -17.91 -14.54
C SER A 65 -9.61 -18.94 -15.58
N ARG A 66 -10.36 -19.12 -16.69
CA ARG A 66 -10.04 -20.03 -17.79
C ARG A 66 -9.18 -19.40 -18.90
N LEU A 67 -9.00 -18.08 -18.92
CA LEU A 67 -8.21 -17.42 -19.95
C LEU A 67 -6.70 -17.63 -19.72
N PRO A 68 -5.94 -18.09 -20.75
CA PRO A 68 -4.50 -18.34 -20.61
C PRO A 68 -3.68 -17.05 -20.41
N LEU A 69 -4.27 -15.89 -20.72
CA LEU A 69 -3.66 -14.57 -20.55
C LEU A 69 -3.19 -14.32 -19.11
N PHE A 70 -3.98 -14.78 -18.12
CA PHE A 70 -3.68 -14.54 -16.70
C PHE A 70 -2.50 -15.34 -16.20
N TYR A 71 -2.25 -16.52 -16.77
CA TYR A 71 -1.08 -17.33 -16.44
C TYR A 71 0.20 -16.78 -17.07
N ARG A 72 0.12 -16.25 -18.29
CA ARG A 72 1.31 -15.77 -19.02
C ARG A 72 1.77 -14.38 -18.59
N TYR A 73 0.86 -13.49 -18.23
CA TYR A 73 1.15 -12.09 -17.92
C TYR A 73 0.69 -11.67 -16.51
N LYS A 74 0.87 -12.56 -15.52
CA LYS A 74 0.43 -12.38 -14.11
C LYS A 74 0.62 -10.96 -13.56
N LYS A 75 1.83 -10.40 -13.67
CA LYS A 75 2.16 -9.08 -13.10
C LYS A 75 1.48 -7.93 -13.85
N THR A 76 1.54 -7.95 -15.18
CA THR A 76 0.90 -6.93 -16.03
C THR A 76 -0.61 -6.96 -15.84
N PHE A 77 -1.19 -8.16 -15.72
CA PHE A 77 -2.59 -8.32 -15.40
C PHE A 77 -2.94 -7.72 -14.04
N LEU A 78 -2.21 -8.05 -12.98
CA LEU A 78 -2.44 -7.48 -11.64
C LEU A 78 -2.37 -5.95 -11.65
N PHE A 79 -1.41 -5.38 -12.37
CA PHE A 79 -1.26 -3.94 -12.49
C PHE A 79 -2.44 -3.30 -13.20
N ILE A 80 -2.75 -3.77 -14.42
CA ILE A 80 -3.82 -3.19 -15.25
C ILE A 80 -5.18 -3.37 -14.58
N SER A 81 -5.47 -4.56 -14.04
CA SER A 81 -6.75 -4.83 -13.37
C SER A 81 -6.93 -3.97 -12.12
N SER A 82 -5.92 -3.86 -11.25
CA SER A 82 -5.99 -2.97 -10.08
C SER A 82 -6.10 -1.50 -10.48
N PHE A 83 -5.40 -1.07 -11.53
CA PHE A 83 -5.46 0.31 -12.03
C PHE A 83 -6.86 0.64 -12.55
N LEU A 84 -7.41 -0.19 -13.43
CA LEU A 84 -8.75 -0.01 -13.98
C LEU A 84 -9.83 -0.07 -12.91
N ALA A 85 -9.68 -0.96 -11.93
CA ALA A 85 -10.59 -1.05 -10.79
C ALA A 85 -10.59 0.25 -9.98
N CYS A 86 -9.42 0.83 -9.66
CA CYS A 86 -9.34 2.14 -8.99
C CYS A 86 -9.90 3.28 -9.84
N MET A 87 -9.66 3.24 -11.16
CA MET A 87 -10.14 4.28 -12.09
C MET A 87 -11.65 4.41 -12.08
N ALA A 88 -12.39 3.31 -11.91
CA ALA A 88 -13.84 3.32 -11.78
C ALA A 88 -14.34 4.12 -10.55
N PHE A 89 -13.48 4.37 -9.56
CA PHE A 89 -13.80 5.08 -8.33
C PHE A 89 -13.31 6.54 -8.33
N TRP A 90 -12.65 7.02 -9.39
CA TRP A 90 -12.22 8.43 -9.51
C TRP A 90 -13.34 9.47 -9.36
N PRO A 91 -14.60 9.21 -9.79
CA PRO A 91 -15.69 10.17 -9.58
C PRO A 91 -16.09 10.40 -8.12
N ILE A 92 -15.62 9.57 -7.17
CA ILE A 92 -15.94 9.75 -5.74
C ILE A 92 -15.44 11.13 -5.30
N PRO A 93 -16.26 11.96 -4.64
CA PRO A 93 -15.85 13.29 -4.18
C PRO A 93 -14.85 13.23 -3.03
N GLU A 94 -14.03 14.26 -2.91
CA GLU A 94 -13.11 14.43 -1.78
C GLU A 94 -13.92 14.89 -0.56
N VAL A 95 -14.16 13.99 0.38
CA VAL A 95 -15.01 14.24 1.57
C VAL A 95 -14.24 14.20 2.88
N ILE A 96 -12.95 13.88 2.83
CA ILE A 96 -12.12 13.69 4.03
C ILE A 96 -11.42 15.00 4.36
N ILE A 97 -11.54 15.43 5.62
CA ILE A 97 -10.93 16.67 6.15
C ILE A 97 -9.40 16.66 5.97
N ASP A 98 -8.79 15.49 6.07
CA ASP A 98 -7.35 15.27 5.90
C ASP A 98 -6.82 15.74 4.55
N ALA A 99 -7.63 15.63 3.48
CA ALA A 99 -7.25 16.11 2.16
C ALA A 99 -6.89 17.59 2.16
N GLY A 100 -7.61 18.42 2.94
CA GLY A 100 -7.31 19.85 3.08
C GLY A 100 -5.94 20.11 3.70
N ARG A 101 -5.52 19.26 4.66
CA ARG A 101 -4.19 19.35 5.29
C ARG A 101 -3.10 18.99 4.30
N TYR A 102 -3.21 17.84 3.64
CA TYR A 102 -2.24 17.38 2.65
C TYR A 102 -2.13 18.32 1.45
N PHE A 103 -3.27 18.85 1.00
CA PHE A 103 -3.32 19.86 -0.05
C PHE A 103 -2.56 21.13 0.36
N THR A 104 -2.78 21.63 1.58
CA THR A 104 -2.11 22.83 2.08
C THR A 104 -0.60 22.63 2.12
N GLU A 105 -0.12 21.52 2.68
CA GLU A 105 1.31 21.17 2.69
C GLU A 105 1.91 21.10 1.28
N ALA A 106 1.23 20.41 0.35
CA ALA A 106 1.63 20.30 -1.05
C ALA A 106 1.67 21.69 -1.73
N LYS A 107 0.70 22.56 -1.43
CA LYS A 107 0.60 23.91 -1.99
C LYS A 107 1.76 24.81 -1.57
N TYR A 108 2.23 24.69 -0.32
CA TYR A 108 3.44 25.41 0.11
C TYR A 108 4.67 24.97 -0.69
N LEU A 109 4.82 23.68 -0.99
CA LEU A 109 5.92 23.19 -1.83
C LEU A 109 5.83 23.71 -3.27
N GLU A 110 4.63 23.72 -3.84
CA GLU A 110 4.40 24.24 -5.19
C GLU A 110 4.84 25.70 -5.28
N LEU A 111 4.30 26.55 -4.40
CA LEU A 111 4.50 28.00 -4.42
C LEU A 111 5.90 28.44 -3.99
N ARG A 112 6.52 27.73 -3.03
CA ARG A 112 7.77 28.18 -2.37
C ARG A 112 8.96 27.23 -2.61
N GLY A 113 8.72 26.05 -3.16
CA GLY A 113 9.74 25.05 -3.48
C GLY A 113 10.16 24.17 -2.32
N ALA A 114 10.91 23.10 -2.65
CA ALA A 114 11.34 22.07 -1.72
C ALA A 114 12.20 22.61 -0.54
N GLY A 115 13.08 23.59 -0.81
CA GLY A 115 13.92 24.18 0.24
C GLY A 115 13.10 24.93 1.30
N PHE A 116 12.08 25.68 0.88
CA PHE A 116 11.14 26.29 1.81
C PHE A 116 10.32 25.23 2.54
N PHE A 117 9.82 24.22 1.83
CA PHE A 117 9.04 23.14 2.41
C PHE A 117 9.76 22.50 3.60
N PHE A 118 11.00 22.02 3.43
CA PHE A 118 11.75 21.41 4.54
C PHE A 118 12.18 22.40 5.63
N ARG A 119 12.38 23.67 5.30
CA ARG A 119 12.75 24.70 6.28
C ARG A 119 11.57 25.16 7.14
N GLU A 120 10.36 25.16 6.59
CA GLU A 120 9.17 25.65 7.28
C GLU A 120 8.20 24.54 7.69
N TRP A 121 8.55 23.27 7.44
CA TRP A 121 7.77 22.11 7.88
C TRP A 121 7.66 22.07 9.41
N GLY A 122 6.41 22.15 9.91
CA GLY A 122 6.09 22.30 11.33
C GLY A 122 6.29 23.70 11.91
N GLY A 123 6.65 24.67 11.07
CA GLY A 123 6.66 26.11 11.39
C GLY A 123 5.50 26.80 10.68
N LEU A 124 5.80 27.53 9.59
CA LEU A 124 4.77 28.18 8.76
C LEU A 124 3.89 27.20 8.00
N ILE A 125 4.37 25.97 7.77
CA ILE A 125 3.56 24.89 7.21
C ILE A 125 2.96 24.14 8.41
N PRO A 126 1.66 24.31 8.68
CA PRO A 126 1.02 23.66 9.80
C PRO A 126 0.97 22.16 9.55
N VAL A 127 1.48 21.37 10.49
CA VAL A 127 1.48 19.91 10.43
C VAL A 127 0.71 19.38 11.62
N TRP A 128 -0.17 18.40 11.39
CA TRP A 128 -0.91 17.78 12.49
C TRP A 128 -0.14 16.58 13.00
N THR A 129 -0.34 15.41 12.41
CA THR A 129 0.38 14.18 12.71
C THR A 129 1.04 13.60 11.46
N ASP A 130 1.11 14.43 10.42
CA ASP A 130 1.55 14.04 9.09
C ASP A 130 3.07 14.11 9.03
N LEU A 131 3.67 13.22 8.26
CA LEU A 131 5.09 13.21 7.96
C LEU A 131 5.31 13.65 6.51
N PRO A 132 6.48 14.23 6.17
CA PRO A 132 6.60 15.06 4.99
C PRO A 132 6.58 14.31 3.66
N ALA A 133 6.83 12.98 3.63
CA ALA A 133 7.15 12.30 2.37
C ALA A 133 6.01 12.32 1.34
N ILE A 134 4.77 12.04 1.76
CA ILE A 134 3.64 12.01 0.82
C ILE A 134 3.16 13.40 0.41
N PRO A 135 2.96 14.36 1.34
CA PRO A 135 2.64 15.75 0.95
C PRO A 135 3.72 16.37 0.07
N PHE A 136 5.01 16.04 0.30
CA PHE A 136 6.09 16.45 -0.58
C PHE A 136 5.91 15.94 -2.01
N LEU A 137 5.56 14.65 -2.19
CA LEU A 137 5.29 14.09 -3.51
C LEU A 137 4.11 14.75 -4.21
N TYR A 138 3.02 15.01 -3.49
CA TYR A 138 1.89 15.76 -4.03
C TYR A 138 2.28 17.17 -4.45
N GLY A 139 3.08 17.86 -3.65
CA GLY A 139 3.62 19.17 -3.99
C GLY A 139 4.50 19.15 -5.25
N LEU A 140 5.27 18.07 -5.47
CA LEU A 140 6.05 17.92 -6.70
C LEU A 140 5.14 17.77 -7.92
N VAL A 141 4.04 17.02 -7.80
CA VAL A 141 3.04 16.90 -8.87
C VAL A 141 2.43 18.28 -9.18
N PHE A 142 2.02 19.01 -8.15
CA PHE A 142 1.47 20.36 -8.31
C PHE A 142 2.46 21.30 -9.00
N LYS A 143 3.74 21.25 -8.60
CA LYS A 143 4.78 22.12 -9.13
C LYS A 143 5.15 21.86 -10.58
N TYR A 144 5.25 20.59 -10.99
CA TYR A 144 5.84 20.23 -12.27
C TYR A 144 4.83 19.77 -13.32
N ILE A 145 3.63 19.34 -12.91
CA ILE A 145 2.61 18.80 -13.82
C ILE A 145 1.35 19.66 -13.76
N GLY A 146 0.90 20.01 -12.55
CA GLY A 146 -0.24 20.88 -12.33
C GLY A 146 -1.02 20.52 -11.07
N GLU A 147 -1.84 21.47 -10.60
CA GLU A 147 -2.72 21.30 -9.44
C GLU A 147 -4.10 20.80 -9.89
N GLU A 148 -4.15 19.56 -10.39
CA GLU A 148 -5.40 18.94 -10.81
C GLU A 148 -5.66 17.67 -10.02
N ARG A 149 -6.89 17.49 -9.53
CA ARG A 149 -7.28 16.32 -8.72
C ARG A 149 -6.99 15.00 -9.44
N ILE A 150 -7.21 14.96 -10.74
CA ILE A 150 -6.97 13.79 -11.58
C ILE A 150 -5.51 13.33 -11.54
N LEU A 151 -4.55 14.25 -11.37
CA LEU A 151 -3.13 13.91 -11.31
C LEU A 151 -2.77 13.20 -10.00
N ILE A 152 -3.39 13.62 -8.89
CA ILE A 152 -3.25 12.94 -7.59
C ILE A 152 -3.92 11.56 -7.64
N GLN A 153 -5.09 11.46 -8.28
CA GLN A 153 -5.77 10.18 -8.49
C GLN A 153 -4.94 9.21 -9.33
N ILE A 154 -4.31 9.69 -10.41
CA ILE A 154 -3.38 8.89 -11.23
C ILE A 154 -2.19 8.45 -10.38
N LEU A 155 -1.55 9.36 -9.63
CA LEU A 155 -0.40 9.04 -8.78
C LEU A 155 -0.75 7.95 -7.74
N ASN A 156 -1.84 8.15 -7.00
CA ASN A 156 -2.29 7.20 -5.98
C ASN A 156 -2.66 5.85 -6.61
N THR A 157 -3.31 5.86 -7.78
CA THR A 157 -3.64 4.62 -8.50
C THR A 157 -2.38 3.88 -8.94
N LEU A 158 -1.36 4.60 -9.45
CA LEU A 158 -0.07 4.00 -9.80
C LEU A 158 0.64 3.40 -8.58
N MET A 159 0.64 4.11 -7.45
CA MET A 159 1.20 3.61 -6.19
C MET A 159 0.47 2.37 -5.70
N PHE A 160 -0.87 2.37 -5.72
CA PHE A 160 -1.67 1.21 -5.32
C PHE A 160 -1.42 0.00 -6.23
N SER A 161 -1.50 0.17 -7.55
CA SER A 161 -1.22 -0.92 -8.51
C SER A 161 0.20 -1.44 -8.38
N SER A 162 1.16 -0.57 -8.07
CA SER A 162 2.53 -0.98 -7.75
C SER A 162 2.60 -1.73 -6.41
N THR A 163 1.79 -1.38 -5.42
CA THR A 163 1.65 -2.13 -4.16
C THR A 163 1.13 -3.55 -4.42
N VAL A 164 0.15 -3.70 -5.31
CA VAL A 164 -0.37 -5.01 -5.74
C VAL A 164 0.72 -5.85 -6.43
N ILE A 165 1.47 -5.28 -7.38
CA ILE A 165 2.62 -5.97 -7.99
C ILE A 165 3.64 -6.37 -6.92
N THR A 166 4.00 -5.44 -6.04
CA THR A 166 5.10 -5.65 -5.09
C THR A 166 4.73 -6.67 -4.02
N SER A 167 3.47 -6.74 -3.59
CA SER A 167 2.93 -7.86 -2.82
C SER A 167 3.16 -9.19 -3.54
N CYS A 168 2.86 -9.25 -4.84
CA CYS A 168 3.13 -10.45 -5.64
C CYS A 168 4.63 -10.78 -5.73
N LEU A 169 5.48 -9.77 -5.89
CA LEU A 169 6.93 -9.98 -5.92
C LEU A 169 7.45 -10.46 -4.57
N VAL A 170 6.99 -9.89 -3.45
CA VAL A 170 7.37 -10.32 -2.10
C VAL A 170 6.98 -11.78 -1.89
N GLY A 171 5.73 -12.15 -2.18
CA GLY A 171 5.26 -13.53 -2.04
C GLY A 171 6.06 -14.51 -2.91
N ARG A 172 6.40 -14.10 -4.15
CA ARG A 172 7.26 -14.88 -5.03
C ARG A 172 8.68 -15.04 -4.50
N GLU A 173 9.27 -13.98 -3.96
CA GLU A 173 10.61 -14.08 -3.42
C GLU A 173 10.61 -14.95 -2.15
N LEU A 174 9.61 -14.85 -1.27
CA LEU A 174 9.58 -15.60 -0.01
C LEU A 174 9.17 -17.08 -0.19
N TRP A 175 8.21 -17.37 -1.06
CA TRP A 175 7.70 -18.71 -1.34
C TRP A 175 7.89 -19.06 -2.82
N ASP A 176 6.85 -18.90 -3.63
CA ASP A 176 6.80 -19.32 -5.03
C ASP A 176 5.92 -18.37 -5.88
N GLU A 177 5.94 -18.56 -7.19
CA GLU A 177 5.25 -17.67 -8.14
C GLU A 177 3.73 -17.68 -8.01
N ASP A 178 3.11 -18.81 -7.66
CA ASP A 178 1.67 -18.90 -7.50
C ASP A 178 1.24 -18.24 -6.19
N THR A 179 1.93 -18.52 -5.09
CA THR A 179 1.71 -17.85 -3.79
C THR A 179 1.85 -16.33 -3.92
N GLY A 180 2.86 -15.86 -4.65
CA GLY A 180 3.00 -14.44 -4.97
C GLY A 180 1.81 -13.89 -5.75
N PHE A 181 1.43 -14.55 -6.85
CA PHE A 181 0.28 -14.10 -7.65
C PHE A 181 -1.02 -14.00 -6.84
N TYR A 182 -1.33 -15.01 -6.03
CA TYR A 182 -2.48 -15.00 -5.14
C TYR A 182 -2.39 -13.90 -4.08
N GLY A 183 -1.21 -13.65 -3.50
CA GLY A 183 -1.00 -12.54 -2.56
C GLY A 183 -1.29 -11.17 -3.18
N GLY A 184 -0.93 -10.96 -4.45
CA GLY A 184 -1.30 -9.77 -5.21
C GLY A 184 -2.82 -9.69 -5.43
N MET A 185 -3.46 -10.79 -5.87
CA MET A 185 -4.91 -10.83 -6.09
C MET A 185 -5.70 -10.57 -4.79
N PHE A 186 -5.27 -11.12 -3.65
CA PHE A 186 -5.92 -10.86 -2.37
C PHE A 186 -5.87 -9.39 -2.00
N LEU A 187 -4.71 -8.73 -2.16
CA LEU A 187 -4.61 -7.30 -1.88
C LEU A 187 -5.49 -6.46 -2.81
N ALA A 188 -5.53 -6.79 -4.11
CA ALA A 188 -6.45 -6.15 -5.05
C ALA A 188 -7.92 -6.41 -4.70
N SER A 189 -8.26 -7.55 -4.10
CA SER A 189 -9.63 -7.89 -3.77
C SER A 189 -10.19 -7.13 -2.54
N ILE A 190 -9.36 -6.35 -1.83
CA ILE A 190 -9.80 -5.56 -0.68
C ILE A 190 -10.58 -4.33 -1.18
N THR A 191 -11.90 -4.47 -1.26
CA THR A 191 -12.81 -3.47 -1.85
C THR A 191 -12.73 -2.10 -1.18
N TYR A 192 -12.49 -2.07 0.14
CA TYR A 192 -12.31 -0.83 0.89
C TYR A 192 -11.20 0.06 0.29
N LEU A 193 -10.10 -0.53 -0.18
CA LEU A 193 -8.97 0.24 -0.72
C LEU A 193 -9.38 1.05 -1.95
N TYR A 194 -10.28 0.54 -2.79
CA TYR A 194 -10.76 1.27 -3.98
C TYR A 194 -11.53 2.55 -3.64
N THR A 195 -12.13 2.63 -2.46
CA THR A 195 -12.79 3.86 -1.99
C THR A 195 -11.79 4.91 -1.51
N GLN A 196 -10.58 4.49 -1.11
CA GLN A 196 -9.54 5.36 -0.53
C GLN A 196 -8.50 5.81 -1.56
N VAL A 197 -8.17 4.97 -2.54
CA VAL A 197 -7.19 5.28 -3.60
C VAL A 197 -7.46 6.59 -4.36
N PRO A 198 -8.71 6.93 -4.75
CA PRO A 198 -8.97 8.19 -5.48
C PRO A 198 -8.93 9.44 -4.60
N LEU A 199 -8.77 9.29 -3.28
CA LEU A 199 -8.74 10.38 -2.33
C LEU A 199 -7.31 10.85 -2.11
N MET A 200 -7.12 12.13 -1.80
CA MET A 200 -5.82 12.67 -1.44
C MET A 200 -5.47 12.23 -0.02
N LEU A 201 -4.95 11.01 0.13
CA LEU A 201 -4.61 10.38 1.41
C LEU A 201 -3.18 9.85 1.44
N VAL A 202 -2.51 10.01 2.57
CA VAL A 202 -1.15 9.53 2.77
C VAL A 202 -1.03 8.02 2.85
N ASP A 203 -2.12 7.32 3.19
CA ASP A 203 -2.15 5.87 3.41
C ASP A 203 -1.75 5.08 2.16
N VAL A 204 -2.20 5.49 0.98
CA VAL A 204 -1.92 4.77 -0.28
C VAL A 204 -0.42 4.79 -0.60
N GLY A 205 0.20 5.96 -0.49
CA GLY A 205 1.64 6.10 -0.69
C GLY A 205 2.46 5.44 0.42
N SER A 206 1.98 5.50 1.67
CA SER A 206 2.58 4.83 2.82
C SER A 206 2.63 3.31 2.63
N MET A 207 1.53 2.70 2.18
CA MET A 207 1.47 1.29 1.83
C MET A 207 2.46 0.93 0.72
N PHE A 208 2.49 1.73 -0.35
CA PHE A 208 3.43 1.51 -1.46
C PHE A 208 4.89 1.53 -0.98
N PHE A 209 5.28 2.55 -0.21
CA PHE A 209 6.64 2.65 0.30
C PHE A 209 7.00 1.48 1.22
N LEU A 210 6.11 1.07 2.12
CA LEU A 210 6.37 -0.08 3.00
C LEU A 210 6.56 -1.37 2.21
N PHE A 211 5.65 -1.70 1.29
CA PHE A 211 5.71 -2.94 0.50
C PHE A 211 6.91 -2.96 -0.45
N PHE A 212 7.23 -1.83 -1.08
CA PHE A 212 8.42 -1.77 -1.93
C PHE A 212 9.71 -1.83 -1.12
N THR A 213 9.75 -1.21 0.06
CA THR A 213 10.86 -1.35 1.01
C THR A 213 11.07 -2.80 1.40
N LEU A 214 10.00 -3.51 1.77
CA LEU A 214 10.04 -4.94 2.09
C LEU A 214 10.63 -5.75 0.92
N TYR A 215 10.13 -5.52 -0.29
CA TYR A 215 10.65 -6.17 -1.49
C TYR A 215 12.15 -5.89 -1.67
N LEU A 216 12.57 -4.63 -1.60
CA LEU A 216 13.98 -4.24 -1.77
C LEU A 216 14.88 -4.83 -0.70
N ILE A 217 14.46 -4.86 0.56
CA ILE A 217 15.21 -5.51 1.65
C ILE A 217 15.37 -6.99 1.37
N ILE A 218 14.29 -7.70 1.02
CA ILE A 218 14.36 -9.14 0.68
C ILE A 218 15.33 -9.37 -0.48
N ARG A 219 15.28 -8.55 -1.53
CA ARG A 219 16.20 -8.63 -2.68
C ARG A 219 17.65 -8.34 -2.25
N CYS A 220 17.85 -7.34 -1.41
CA CYS A 220 19.13 -7.02 -0.80
C CYS A 220 19.66 -8.14 0.09
N MET A 221 18.81 -8.97 0.70
CA MET A 221 19.19 -10.11 1.55
C MET A 221 19.49 -11.38 0.75
N LYS A 222 18.63 -11.73 -0.21
CA LYS A 222 18.83 -12.94 -1.05
C LYS A 222 20.05 -12.85 -1.99
N GLY A 223 20.61 -11.65 -2.19
CA GLY A 223 21.89 -11.46 -2.88
C GLY A 223 21.91 -11.87 -4.36
N GLN A 224 20.76 -12.16 -4.97
CA GLN A 224 20.70 -12.71 -6.33
C GLN A 224 19.83 -11.88 -7.28
N GLY A 225 20.49 -11.35 -8.31
CA GLY A 225 19.90 -11.30 -9.64
C GLY A 225 19.43 -12.69 -10.08
N LEU A 226 18.54 -12.73 -11.06
CA LEU A 226 17.85 -13.88 -11.65
C LEU A 226 18.70 -15.10 -12.09
N LEU A 227 19.99 -15.19 -11.76
CA LEU A 227 20.88 -16.26 -12.19
C LEU A 227 21.59 -16.91 -11.00
N ARG A 228 20.85 -17.87 -10.42
CA ARG A 228 21.30 -18.90 -9.50
C ARG A 228 22.36 -19.77 -10.17
N LYS A 229 23.64 -19.41 -10.03
CA LYS A 229 24.87 -20.25 -10.13
C LYS A 229 26.09 -19.38 -10.50
N ARG A 230 26.53 -18.50 -9.59
CA ARG A 230 27.95 -18.14 -9.55
C ARG A 230 28.42 -18.31 -8.12
N LYS A 231 29.53 -19.03 -7.98
CA LYS A 231 30.20 -19.39 -6.73
C LYS A 231 30.23 -18.21 -5.76
N ALA A 232 29.98 -18.54 -4.51
CA ALA A 232 30.13 -17.70 -3.35
C ALA A 232 31.60 -17.28 -3.21
N ASP A 233 31.96 -16.18 -3.85
CA ASP A 233 33.11 -15.36 -3.50
C ASP A 233 32.83 -13.91 -3.93
N ASP A 234 32.73 -13.04 -2.93
CA ASP A 234 33.11 -11.63 -2.97
C ASP A 234 32.56 -10.68 -4.05
N ARG A 235 31.28 -10.83 -4.40
CA ARG A 235 30.50 -9.67 -4.88
C ARG A 235 29.39 -9.30 -3.88
N TRP A 236 29.83 -8.83 -2.71
CA TRP A 236 29.04 -8.23 -1.63
C TRP A 236 28.06 -7.14 -2.10
N PHE A 237 28.27 -6.60 -3.31
CA PHE A 237 27.54 -5.48 -3.91
C PHE A 237 26.86 -5.85 -5.25
N GLY A 238 26.28 -7.05 -5.36
CA GLY A 238 25.68 -7.54 -6.60
C GLY A 238 24.60 -6.65 -7.24
N ASN A 239 24.03 -5.68 -6.51
CA ASN A 239 23.35 -4.54 -7.13
C ASN A 239 23.35 -3.32 -6.20
N ARG A 240 24.42 -2.49 -6.26
CA ARG A 240 24.51 -1.20 -5.53
C ARG A 240 23.25 -0.35 -5.73
N ALA A 241 22.65 -0.38 -6.92
CA ALA A 241 21.44 0.38 -7.19
C ALA A 241 20.25 -0.11 -6.35
N VAL A 242 20.05 -1.42 -6.19
CA VAL A 242 18.98 -1.97 -5.33
C VAL A 242 19.18 -1.57 -3.87
N MET A 243 20.43 -1.55 -3.40
CA MET A 243 20.73 -1.12 -2.03
C MET A 243 20.48 0.38 -1.82
N VAL A 244 20.92 1.23 -2.76
CA VAL A 244 20.64 2.68 -2.72
C VAL A 244 19.13 2.93 -2.78
N LEU A 245 18.41 2.22 -3.65
CA LEU A 245 16.95 2.26 -3.69
C LEU A 245 16.33 1.82 -2.35
N ALA A 246 16.85 0.75 -1.74
CA ALA A 246 16.38 0.31 -0.42
C ALA A 246 16.56 1.41 0.63
N TRP A 247 17.72 2.09 0.64
CA TRP A 247 17.93 3.22 1.56
C TRP A 247 16.95 4.35 1.35
N ILE A 248 16.74 4.76 0.09
CA ILE A 248 15.78 5.82 -0.25
C ILE A 248 14.38 5.42 0.23
N PHE A 249 13.93 4.20 -0.08
CA PHE A 249 12.59 3.76 0.26
C PHE A 249 12.39 3.48 1.75
N ILE A 250 13.42 3.03 2.48
CA ILE A 250 13.38 2.94 3.95
C ILE A 250 13.16 4.34 4.53
N ALA A 251 13.93 5.33 4.07
CA ALA A 251 13.78 6.71 4.53
C ALA A 251 12.38 7.27 4.21
N LEU A 252 11.90 7.06 2.98
CA LEU A 252 10.55 7.48 2.57
C LEU A 252 9.45 6.77 3.37
N THR A 253 9.60 5.49 3.69
CA THR A 253 8.66 4.72 4.52
C THR A 253 8.57 5.32 5.92
N LEU A 254 9.72 5.58 6.55
CA LEU A 254 9.77 6.15 7.89
C LEU A 254 9.31 7.62 7.92
N LEU A 255 9.42 8.35 6.82
CA LEU A 255 8.94 9.73 6.67
C LEU A 255 7.53 9.83 6.06
N ALA A 256 6.82 8.72 5.88
CA ALA A 256 5.46 8.74 5.32
C ALA A 256 4.38 8.78 6.39
N LYS A 257 4.50 7.98 7.46
CA LYS A 257 3.50 7.92 8.54
C LYS A 257 4.09 7.34 9.83
N PHE A 258 3.73 7.91 10.99
CA PHE A 258 4.23 7.43 12.30
C PHE A 258 3.87 5.97 12.58
N SER A 259 2.67 5.52 12.18
CA SER A 259 2.23 4.13 12.37
C SER A 259 3.14 3.11 11.65
N LEU A 260 3.90 3.56 10.64
CA LEU A 260 4.85 2.70 9.95
C LEU A 260 6.11 2.41 10.78
N TRP A 261 6.43 3.19 11.81
CA TRP A 261 7.63 2.94 12.62
C TRP A 261 7.56 1.61 13.38
N PRO A 262 6.51 1.32 14.18
CA PRO A 262 6.38 0.03 14.83
C PRO A 262 6.16 -1.10 13.81
N MET A 263 5.40 -0.86 12.73
CA MET A 263 5.21 -1.86 11.67
C MET A 263 6.53 -2.24 10.99
N PHE A 264 7.36 -1.25 10.67
CA PHE A 264 8.67 -1.44 10.07
C PHE A 264 9.60 -2.20 11.01
N PHE A 265 9.62 -1.85 12.30
CA PHE A 265 10.40 -2.60 13.30
C PHE A 265 9.98 -4.08 13.35
N MET A 266 8.68 -4.37 13.47
CA MET A 266 8.16 -5.75 13.48
C MET A 266 8.50 -6.52 12.20
N LEU A 267 8.45 -5.84 11.06
CA LEU A 267 8.84 -6.40 9.77
C LEU A 267 10.34 -6.74 9.73
N ILE A 268 11.21 -5.85 10.22
CA ILE A 268 12.65 -6.12 10.31
C ILE A 268 12.92 -7.32 11.20
N VAL A 269 12.28 -7.41 12.37
CA VAL A 269 12.40 -8.56 13.27
C VAL A 269 11.95 -9.85 12.57
N SER A 270 10.81 -9.82 11.89
CA SER A 270 10.28 -10.97 11.15
C SER A 270 11.23 -11.43 10.04
N LEU A 271 11.78 -10.49 9.26
CA LEU A 271 12.76 -10.80 8.22
C LEU A 271 14.08 -11.28 8.80
N TYR A 272 14.52 -10.76 9.95
CA TYR A 272 15.71 -11.24 10.65
C TYR A 272 15.57 -12.70 11.03
N ILE A 273 14.40 -13.12 11.53
CA ILE A 273 14.10 -14.52 11.84
C ILE A 273 14.16 -15.37 10.56
N VAL A 274 13.55 -14.92 9.47
CA VAL A 274 13.52 -15.63 8.17
C VAL A 274 14.92 -15.74 7.55
N PHE A 275 15.76 -14.72 7.71
CA PHE A 275 17.10 -14.63 7.11
C PHE A 275 18.21 -14.68 8.17
N ARG A 276 18.04 -15.50 9.21
CA ARG A 276 18.96 -15.59 10.36
C ARG A 276 20.40 -15.95 10.00
N ASP A 277 20.60 -16.64 8.87
CA ASP A 277 21.91 -17.09 8.41
C ASP A 277 22.71 -15.96 7.71
N ILE A 278 22.09 -14.79 7.50
CA ILE A 278 22.75 -13.63 6.90
C ILE A 278 23.55 -12.89 7.96
N PRO A 279 24.82 -12.51 7.69
CA PRO A 279 25.66 -11.84 8.66
C PRO A 279 25.08 -10.49 9.10
N MET A 280 25.15 -10.20 10.41
CA MET A 280 24.63 -8.97 11.01
C MET A 280 25.18 -7.69 10.37
N LYS A 281 26.43 -7.71 9.89
CA LYS A 281 27.04 -6.59 9.15
C LYS A 281 26.19 -6.15 7.95
N ARG A 282 25.52 -7.08 7.26
CA ARG A 282 24.66 -6.77 6.11
C ARG A 282 23.39 -6.03 6.53
N TRP A 283 22.78 -6.47 7.63
CA TRP A 283 21.64 -5.78 8.25
C TRP A 283 22.01 -4.35 8.63
N LEU A 284 23.15 -4.17 9.28
CA LEU A 284 23.66 -2.86 9.68
C LEU A 284 23.90 -1.93 8.48
N VAL A 285 24.40 -2.44 7.35
CA VAL A 285 24.59 -1.61 6.14
C VAL A 285 23.26 -1.23 5.49
N ILE A 286 22.32 -2.17 5.41
CA ILE A 286 21.01 -1.92 4.76
C ILE A 286 20.16 -0.96 5.59
N LEU A 287 20.15 -1.13 6.91
CA LEU A 287 19.27 -0.36 7.80
C LEU A 287 19.97 0.87 8.40
N GLY A 288 21.26 0.77 8.72
CA GLY A 288 21.96 1.79 9.49
C GLY A 288 21.98 3.14 8.80
N ILE A 289 22.37 3.20 7.52
CA ILE A 289 22.47 4.46 6.77
C ILE A 289 21.13 5.20 6.68
N PRO A 290 20.03 4.60 6.19
CA PRO A 290 18.75 5.31 6.08
C PRO A 290 18.15 5.63 7.46
N CYS A 291 18.31 4.77 8.47
CA CYS A 291 17.85 5.07 9.82
C CYS A 291 18.63 6.24 10.44
N MET A 292 19.96 6.30 10.27
CA MET A 292 20.76 7.44 10.72
C MET A 292 20.33 8.74 10.02
N PHE A 293 20.05 8.69 8.72
CA PHE A 293 19.53 9.83 7.98
C PHE A 293 18.18 10.31 8.53
N VAL A 294 17.23 9.39 8.72
CA VAL A 294 15.90 9.70 9.26
C VAL A 294 16.01 10.25 10.68
N VAL A 295 16.78 9.61 11.56
CA VAL A 295 17.02 10.11 12.92
C VAL A 295 17.59 11.51 12.90
N THR A 296 18.54 11.79 12.01
CA THR A 296 19.11 13.14 11.85
C THR A 296 18.02 14.16 11.47
N VAL A 297 17.19 13.85 10.48
CA VAL A 297 16.05 14.70 10.07
C VAL A 297 15.08 14.93 11.23
N LEU A 298 14.75 13.88 11.98
CA LEU A 298 13.85 13.95 13.13
C LEU A 298 14.44 14.76 14.29
N LEU A 299 15.75 14.66 14.54
CA LEU A 299 16.42 15.45 15.57
C LEU A 299 16.45 16.94 15.24
N PHE A 300 16.72 17.29 13.97
CA PHE A 300 16.63 18.67 13.48
C PHE A 300 15.23 19.27 13.61
N ARG A 301 14.18 18.45 13.65
CA ARG A 301 12.77 18.83 13.83
C ARG A 301 12.16 18.29 15.11
N SER A 302 12.99 18.06 16.13
CA SER A 302 12.56 17.40 17.37
C SER A 302 11.41 18.11 18.06
N ASP A 303 11.40 19.45 18.08
CA ASP A 303 10.31 20.25 18.65
C ASP A 303 8.96 19.95 17.98
N VAL A 304 8.95 19.89 16.64
CA VAL A 304 7.77 19.56 15.84
C VAL A 304 7.32 18.15 16.17
N ILE A 305 8.22 17.17 16.08
CA ILE A 305 7.90 15.76 16.32
C ILE A 305 7.36 15.54 17.74
N LEU A 306 7.97 16.16 18.75
CA LEU A 306 7.49 16.10 20.14
C LEU A 306 6.10 16.72 20.29
N HIS A 307 5.82 17.82 19.61
CA HIS A 307 4.48 18.42 19.59
C HIS A 307 3.45 17.45 18.96
N GLN A 308 3.77 16.85 17.82
CA GLN A 308 2.91 15.85 17.17
C GLN A 308 2.66 14.64 18.07
N PHE A 309 3.68 14.15 18.79
CA PHE A 309 3.52 13.06 19.76
C PHE A 309 2.62 13.45 20.94
N ARG A 310 2.79 14.66 21.51
CA ARG A 310 1.91 15.15 22.58
C ARG A 310 0.47 15.22 22.10
N LEU A 311 0.27 15.69 20.87
CA LEU A 311 -1.03 15.78 20.25
C LEU A 311 -1.66 14.39 20.04
N LEU A 312 -0.92 13.45 19.47
CA LEU A 312 -1.35 12.05 19.33
C LEU A 312 -1.73 11.44 20.68
N MET A 313 -0.91 11.62 21.71
CA MET A 313 -1.21 11.13 23.06
C MET A 313 -2.47 11.78 23.64
N SER A 314 -2.65 13.10 23.49
CA SER A 314 -3.86 13.76 24.00
C SER A 314 -5.13 13.41 23.24
N TYR A 315 -5.03 13.23 21.91
CA TYR A 315 -6.20 13.10 21.04
C TYR A 315 -6.63 11.65 20.81
N GLN A 316 -5.68 10.71 20.77
CA GLN A 316 -5.98 9.29 20.55
C GLN A 316 -6.16 8.49 21.84
N TRP A 317 -5.52 8.89 22.95
CA TRP A 317 -5.65 8.16 24.22
C TRP A 317 -7.04 8.31 24.85
N GLU A 318 -7.74 9.42 24.61
CA GLU A 318 -9.12 9.58 25.07
C GLU A 318 -10.15 8.81 24.20
N GLY A 319 -9.74 8.38 23.01
CA GLY A 319 -10.58 7.64 22.05
C GLY A 319 -10.28 6.13 21.93
N LEU A 320 -9.24 5.64 22.62
CA LEU A 320 -8.90 4.21 22.82
C LEU A 320 -9.38 3.77 24.20
#